data_AF-A0A5E4P1Y4-F1
#
_entry.id   AF-A0A5E4P1Y4-F1
#
_cell.length_a   1.000
_cell.length_b   1.000
_cell.length_c   1.000
_cell.angle_alpha   90.00
_cell.angle_beta   90.00
_cell.angle_gamma   90.00
#
_symmetry.space_group_name_H-M   'P 1'
#
loop_
_entity.id
_entity.type
_entity.pdbx_description
1 polymer ?
#
loop_
_entity_poly.entity_id
_entity_poly.type
_entity_poly.pdbx_seq_one_letter_code
_entity_poly.pdbx_strand_id
1 'polypeptide(L)'
;MATFTPHVGVDDLVFGLTAREVLTLLGPPKAARKTARGEISETRGPAQPRVTLAADRLVELSYMPAAGALVLDDEDLFAGGEGLRHLRRIQASYGPLFTHVGFVVCLEAGIAVTGFHDGNLAQKAVTVFERGRWDRFAGHLAPIVLR
;
A
#
# COMPACT_ATOMS: atom_id res chain seq x y z
N MET A 1 13.87 -5.81 -5.37
CA MET A 1 12.70 -5.43 -6.19
C MET A 1 11.57 -6.33 -5.73
N ALA A 2 10.42 -5.75 -5.41
CA ALA A 2 9.25 -6.49 -4.95
C ALA A 2 8.09 -6.28 -5.93
N THR A 3 7.32 -7.32 -6.24
CA THR A 3 6.26 -7.27 -7.26
C THR A 3 4.89 -7.26 -6.61
N PHE A 4 4.14 -6.19 -6.83
CA PHE A 4 2.77 -6.06 -6.37
C PHE A 4 1.79 -6.66 -7.38
N THR A 5 0.98 -7.61 -6.92
CA THR A 5 -0.18 -8.12 -7.66
C THR A 5 -1.46 -7.61 -6.99
N PRO A 6 -2.30 -6.82 -7.70
CA PRO A 6 -3.54 -6.25 -7.18
C PRO A 6 -4.41 -7.23 -6.40
N HIS A 7 -4.78 -6.84 -5.17
CA HIS A 7 -5.58 -7.63 -4.22
C HIS A 7 -5.05 -9.03 -3.86
N VAL A 8 -3.87 -9.42 -4.35
CA VAL A 8 -3.22 -10.69 -4.01
C VAL A 8 -2.13 -10.45 -2.96
N GLY A 9 -1.26 -9.45 -3.16
CA GLY A 9 -0.18 -9.13 -2.23
C GLY A 9 1.11 -8.74 -2.94
N VAL A 10 2.24 -8.85 -2.24
CA VAL A 10 3.56 -8.50 -2.77
C VAL A 10 4.53 -9.66 -2.61
N ASP A 11 5.04 -10.19 -3.72
CA ASP A 11 5.83 -11.43 -3.75
C ASP A 11 5.16 -12.52 -2.89
N ASP A 12 5.92 -13.13 -1.96
CA ASP A 12 5.42 -14.15 -1.04
C ASP A 12 4.51 -13.60 0.08
N LEU A 13 4.41 -12.28 0.25
CA LEU A 13 3.51 -11.64 1.22
C LEU A 13 2.12 -11.46 0.63
N VAL A 14 1.40 -12.58 0.52
CA VAL A 14 0.01 -12.60 0.04
C VAL A 14 -0.98 -12.27 1.16
N PHE A 15 -2.06 -11.56 0.84
CA PHE A 15 -3.11 -11.26 1.81
C PHE A 15 -3.74 -12.54 2.35
N GLY A 16 -4.12 -12.52 3.63
CA GLY A 16 -4.65 -13.68 4.34
C GLY A 16 -3.61 -14.57 5.04
N LEU A 17 -2.31 -14.33 4.84
CA LEU A 17 -1.27 -14.99 5.66
C LEU A 17 -1.46 -14.70 7.15
N THR A 18 -1.19 -15.70 7.98
CA THR A 18 -1.22 -15.58 9.45
C THR A 18 -0.05 -14.75 9.98
N ALA A 19 -0.14 -14.24 11.21
CA ALA A 19 0.99 -13.56 11.83
C ALA A 19 2.24 -14.46 11.90
N ARG A 20 2.04 -15.77 12.10
CA ARG A 20 3.12 -16.76 12.12
C ARG A 20 3.81 -16.89 10.76
N GLU A 21 3.04 -16.96 9.68
CA GLU A 21 3.59 -17.05 8.32
C GLU A 21 4.32 -15.77 7.93
N VAL A 22 3.76 -14.59 8.27
CA VAL A 22 4.45 -13.30 8.09
C VAL A 22 5.76 -13.27 8.87
N LEU A 23 5.78 -13.77 10.12
CA LEU A 23 6.99 -13.87 10.92
C LEU A 23 8.03 -14.81 10.29
N THR A 24 7.61 -15.91 9.66
CA THR A 24 8.52 -16.81 8.94
C THR A 24 9.15 -16.11 7.73
N LEU A 25 8.38 -15.31 6.99
CA LEU A 25 8.86 -14.63 5.78
C LEU A 25 9.75 -13.40 6.10
N LEU A 26 9.36 -12.60 7.10
CA LEU A 26 10.00 -11.31 7.38
C LEU A 26 10.86 -11.27 8.64
N GLY A 27 10.82 -12.34 9.43
CA GLY A 27 11.37 -12.34 10.77
C GLY A 27 10.52 -11.54 11.78
N PRO A 28 10.98 -11.47 13.04
CA PRO A 28 10.26 -10.79 14.10
C PRO A 28 10.17 -9.27 13.87
N PRO A 29 9.04 -8.63 14.23
CA PRO A 29 8.93 -7.18 14.16
C PRO A 29 9.82 -6.50 15.21
N LYS A 30 10.35 -5.32 14.88
CA LYS A 30 11.05 -4.45 15.84
C LYS A 30 10.09 -3.72 16.76
N ALA A 31 8.90 -3.39 16.25
CA ALA A 31 7.82 -2.83 17.04
C ALA A 31 6.48 -3.31 16.50
N ALA A 32 5.52 -3.46 17.41
CA ALA A 32 4.13 -3.74 17.10
C ALA A 32 3.25 -2.79 17.91
N ARG A 33 2.20 -2.27 17.30
CA ARG A 33 1.19 -1.43 17.96
C ARG A 33 -0.20 -1.92 17.65
N LYS A 34 -1.08 -1.92 18.65
CA LYS A 34 -2.51 -2.10 18.41
C LYS A 34 -3.10 -0.80 17.91
N THR A 35 -3.79 -0.83 16.78
CA THR A 35 -4.51 0.34 16.25
C THR A 35 -5.79 0.55 17.06
N ALA A 36 -6.42 1.73 16.92
CA ALA A 36 -7.73 2.00 17.52
C ALA A 36 -8.82 0.98 17.09
N ARG A 37 -8.61 0.27 15.99
CA ARG A 37 -9.50 -0.78 15.46
C ARG A 37 -9.19 -2.17 15.99
N GLY A 38 -8.22 -2.29 16.90
CA GLY A 38 -7.79 -3.56 17.45
C GLY A 38 -6.88 -4.39 16.55
N GLU A 39 -6.50 -3.86 15.38
CA GLU A 39 -5.56 -4.47 14.43
C GLU A 39 -4.13 -4.31 14.95
N ILE A 40 -3.21 -5.16 14.51
CA ILE A 40 -1.79 -5.06 14.86
C ILE A 40 -1.04 -4.47 13.69
N SER A 41 -0.32 -3.37 13.92
CA SER A 41 0.59 -2.76 12.95
C SER A 41 2.03 -3.03 13.38
N GLU A 42 2.77 -3.73 12.55
CA GLU A 42 4.15 -4.17 12.78
C GLU A 42 5.14 -3.40 11.91
N THR A 43 6.31 -3.09 12.45
CA THR A 43 7.43 -2.47 11.72
C THR A 43 8.74 -3.21 11.96
N ARG A 44 9.54 -3.34 10.91
CA ARG A 44 10.88 -4.01 10.92
C ARG A 44 12.02 -3.05 10.57
N GLY A 45 11.68 -1.85 10.09
CA GLY A 45 12.61 -0.82 9.66
C GLY A 45 12.13 -0.18 8.35
N PRO A 46 12.83 0.84 7.84
CA PRO A 46 12.44 1.54 6.61
C PRO A 46 12.66 0.70 5.34
N ALA A 47 13.53 -0.31 5.41
CA ALA A 47 13.86 -1.20 4.29
C ALA A 47 12.89 -2.39 4.13
N GLN A 48 11.84 -2.47 4.94
CA GLN A 48 10.85 -3.53 4.91
C GLN A 48 9.45 -2.93 5.03
N PRO A 49 8.39 -3.60 4.53
CA PRO A 49 7.05 -3.09 4.68
C PRO A 49 6.65 -2.99 6.15
N ARG A 50 5.85 -1.97 6.45
CA ARG A 50 4.95 -2.02 7.60
C ARG A 50 3.84 -3.00 7.25
N VAL A 51 3.56 -3.92 8.17
CA VAL A 51 2.50 -4.92 8.02
C VAL A 51 1.33 -4.53 8.92
N THR A 52 0.11 -4.67 8.43
CA THR A 52 -1.10 -4.62 9.26
C THR A 52 -1.80 -5.96 9.25
N LEU A 53 -2.07 -6.48 10.45
CA LEU A 53 -2.78 -7.72 10.71
C LEU A 53 -4.15 -7.42 11.33
N ALA A 54 -5.22 -7.96 10.75
CA ALA A 54 -6.56 -7.94 11.33
C ALA A 54 -6.98 -9.38 11.63
N ALA A 55 -7.42 -9.66 12.85
CA ALA A 55 -7.83 -11.01 13.27
C ALA A 55 -6.81 -12.12 12.88
N ASP A 56 -5.52 -11.86 13.14
CA ASP A 56 -4.40 -12.74 12.78
C ASP A 56 -4.21 -12.96 11.27
N ARG A 57 -4.63 -12.02 10.42
CA ARG A 57 -4.49 -12.12 8.96
C ARG A 57 -3.86 -10.86 8.36
N LEU A 58 -2.93 -11.04 7.43
CA LEU A 58 -2.33 -9.95 6.65
C LEU A 58 -3.38 -9.31 5.75
N VAL A 59 -3.63 -8.02 5.96
CA VAL A 59 -4.67 -7.27 5.22
C VAL A 59 -4.12 -6.05 4.47
N GLU A 60 -2.92 -5.58 4.85
CA GLU A 60 -2.33 -4.37 4.28
C GLU A 60 -0.80 -4.35 4.48
N LEU A 61 -0.09 -3.85 3.47
CA LEU A 61 1.35 -3.63 3.47
C LEU A 61 1.64 -2.19 3.07
N SER A 62 2.46 -1.47 3.83
CA SER A 62 2.91 -0.11 3.48
C SER A 62 4.41 -0.05 3.28
N TYR A 63 4.82 0.42 2.11
CA TYR A 63 6.19 0.59 1.67
C TYR A 63 6.59 2.06 1.64
N MET A 64 7.82 2.32 2.06
CA MET A 64 8.52 3.60 1.86
C MET A 64 9.58 3.39 0.76
N PRO A 65 10.08 4.46 0.11
CA PRO A 65 11.12 4.34 -0.91
C PRO A 65 12.37 3.57 -0.45
N ALA A 66 12.68 3.64 0.85
CA ALA A 66 13.81 2.92 1.45
C ALA A 66 13.66 1.38 1.40
N ALA A 67 12.47 0.82 1.15
CA ALA A 67 12.26 -0.60 0.91
C ALA A 67 12.73 -1.06 -0.49
N GLY A 68 13.14 -0.12 -1.34
CA GLY A 68 13.55 -0.38 -2.71
C GLY A 68 12.36 -0.41 -3.67
N ALA A 69 12.65 -0.86 -4.90
CA ALA A 69 11.67 -0.87 -5.99
C ALA A 69 10.43 -1.71 -5.64
N LEU A 70 9.24 -1.12 -5.84
CA LEU A 70 7.95 -1.79 -5.74
C LEU A 70 7.27 -1.71 -7.10
N VAL A 71 7.17 -2.85 -7.77
CA VAL A 71 6.80 -2.97 -9.18
C VAL A 71 5.32 -3.30 -9.33
N LEU A 72 4.62 -2.53 -10.14
CA LEU A 72 3.26 -2.81 -10.62
C LEU A 72 3.26 -2.72 -12.15
N ASP A 73 2.85 -3.78 -12.85
CA ASP A 73 2.85 -3.85 -14.31
C ASP A 73 4.21 -3.45 -14.94
N ASP A 74 5.28 -4.07 -14.46
CA ASP A 74 6.68 -3.81 -14.88
C ASP A 74 7.22 -2.40 -14.60
N GLU A 75 6.51 -1.60 -13.81
CA GLU A 75 6.92 -0.24 -13.43
C GLU A 75 7.20 -0.10 -11.94
N ASP A 76 8.41 0.39 -11.59
CA ASP A 76 8.76 0.75 -10.22
C ASP A 76 8.05 2.05 -9.80
N LEU A 77 7.10 1.92 -8.88
CA LEU A 77 6.32 3.02 -8.33
C LEU A 77 7.17 4.05 -7.56
N PHE A 78 8.34 3.63 -7.06
CA PHE A 78 9.25 4.55 -6.37
C PHE A 78 10.26 5.21 -7.31
N ALA A 79 10.46 4.68 -8.53
CA ALA A 79 11.35 5.27 -9.51
C ALA A 79 10.84 6.65 -10.00
N GLY A 80 11.79 7.58 -10.13
CA GLY A 80 11.55 8.90 -10.73
C GLY A 80 10.68 9.87 -9.92
N GLY A 81 10.64 11.11 -10.41
CA GLY A 81 9.75 12.19 -9.92
C GLY A 81 8.36 12.19 -10.57
N GLU A 82 7.97 11.09 -11.22
CA GLU A 82 6.82 11.02 -12.12
C GLU A 82 5.54 10.53 -11.43
N GLY A 83 5.26 11.00 -10.21
CA GLY A 83 4.11 10.54 -9.42
C GLY A 83 2.77 10.64 -10.17
N LEU A 84 2.55 11.73 -10.91
CA LEU A 84 1.35 11.91 -11.74
C LEU A 84 1.27 10.92 -12.91
N ARG A 85 2.42 10.51 -13.49
CA ARG A 85 2.45 9.50 -14.56
C ARG A 85 2.00 8.15 -14.03
N HIS A 86 2.53 7.75 -12.87
CA HIS A 86 2.11 6.52 -12.17
C HIS A 86 0.61 6.53 -11.90
N LEU A 87 0.08 7.63 -11.36
CA LEU A 87 -1.34 7.78 -11.10
C LEU A 87 -2.20 7.67 -12.37
N ARG A 88 -1.80 8.32 -13.47
CA ARG A 88 -2.53 8.23 -14.75
C ARG A 88 -2.55 6.81 -15.30
N ARG A 89 -1.44 6.08 -15.18
CA ARG A 89 -1.37 4.67 -15.60
C ARG A 89 -2.28 3.79 -14.75
N ILE A 90 -2.20 3.92 -13.42
CA ILE A 90 -3.09 3.18 -12.50
C ILE A 90 -4.55 3.48 -12.85
N GLN A 91 -4.90 4.74 -13.08
CA GLN A 91 -6.26 5.14 -13.46
C GLN A 91 -6.72 4.47 -14.75
N ALA A 92 -5.85 4.42 -15.76
CA ALA A 92 -6.16 3.83 -17.06
C ALA A 92 -6.30 2.29 -16.99
N SER A 93 -5.47 1.61 -16.19
CA SER A 93 -5.45 0.15 -16.11
C SER A 93 -6.49 -0.42 -15.15
N TYR A 94 -6.74 0.25 -14.03
CA TYR A 94 -7.53 -0.31 -12.92
C TYR A 94 -8.82 0.45 -12.64
N GLY A 95 -8.94 1.70 -13.07
CA GLY A 95 -10.18 2.47 -12.96
C GLY A 95 -10.06 3.69 -12.03
N PRO A 96 -11.17 4.16 -11.46
CA PRO A 96 -11.23 5.49 -10.86
C PRO A 96 -10.27 5.66 -9.68
N LEU A 97 -9.74 6.88 -9.57
CA LEU A 97 -8.95 7.32 -8.43
C LEU A 97 -9.78 8.20 -7.51
N PHE A 98 -9.53 8.07 -6.23
CA PHE A 98 -10.15 8.84 -5.16
C PHE A 98 -9.11 9.47 -4.26
N THR A 99 -9.47 10.49 -3.50
CA THR A 99 -8.66 11.04 -2.43
C THR A 99 -9.26 10.77 -1.06
N HIS A 100 -8.39 10.58 -0.07
CA HIS A 100 -8.76 10.48 1.33
C HIS A 100 -7.58 10.88 2.23
N VAL A 101 -7.73 11.95 3.01
CA VAL A 101 -6.75 12.40 4.03
C VAL A 101 -5.29 12.42 3.49
N GLY A 102 -5.08 13.04 2.32
CA GLY A 102 -3.75 13.16 1.70
C GLY A 102 -3.28 11.93 0.92
N PHE A 103 -4.10 10.88 0.81
CA PHE A 103 -3.84 9.73 -0.06
C PHE A 103 -4.65 9.84 -1.36
N VAL A 104 -4.09 9.29 -2.44
CA VAL A 104 -4.81 8.90 -3.65
C VAL A 104 -5.00 7.39 -3.62
N VAL A 105 -6.23 6.93 -3.83
CA VAL A 105 -6.66 5.54 -3.66
C VAL A 105 -7.26 5.03 -4.96
N CYS A 106 -6.85 3.85 -5.42
CA CYS A 106 -7.53 3.08 -6.45
C CYS A 106 -8.04 1.79 -5.82
N LEU A 107 -9.37 1.71 -5.63
CA LEU A 107 -10.00 0.58 -4.95
C LEU A 107 -9.82 -0.72 -5.74
N GLU A 108 -9.98 -0.69 -7.06
CA GLU A 108 -9.87 -1.86 -7.94
C GLU A 108 -8.46 -2.42 -8.08
N ALA A 109 -7.45 -1.58 -7.88
CA ALA A 109 -6.06 -2.01 -7.80
C ALA A 109 -5.65 -2.47 -6.40
N GLY A 110 -6.42 -2.13 -5.36
CA GLY A 110 -6.02 -2.39 -3.98
C GLY A 110 -4.82 -1.55 -3.54
N ILE A 111 -4.73 -0.28 -3.96
CA ILE A 111 -3.57 0.59 -3.70
C ILE A 111 -3.98 1.99 -3.21
N ALA A 112 -3.23 2.52 -2.25
CA ALA A 112 -3.29 3.87 -1.76
C ALA A 112 -1.89 4.48 -1.71
N VAL A 113 -1.70 5.66 -2.28
CA VAL A 113 -0.40 6.33 -2.38
C VAL A 113 -0.47 7.76 -1.85
N THR A 114 0.64 8.25 -1.32
CA THR A 114 0.81 9.64 -0.83
C THR A 114 2.12 10.21 -1.35
N GLY A 115 2.22 11.52 -1.57
CA GLY A 115 3.39 12.17 -2.17
C GLY A 115 3.47 12.09 -3.71
N PHE A 116 2.56 11.34 -4.36
CA PHE A 116 2.55 11.14 -5.82
C PHE A 116 1.83 12.27 -6.57
N HIS A 117 0.81 12.87 -5.96
CA HIS A 117 -0.08 13.84 -6.61
C HIS A 117 0.36 15.31 -6.38
N ASP A 118 1.23 15.55 -5.41
CA ASP A 118 1.71 16.87 -4.99
C ASP A 118 3.24 17.01 -5.05
N GLY A 119 3.96 15.94 -5.42
CA GLY A 119 5.42 15.92 -5.49
C GLY A 119 6.13 15.92 -4.14
N ASN A 120 5.41 15.73 -3.02
CA ASN A 120 6.00 15.75 -1.70
C ASN A 120 6.76 14.44 -1.40
N LEU A 121 8.05 14.41 -1.75
CA LEU A 121 8.91 13.23 -1.58
C LEU A 121 9.03 12.76 -0.13
N ALA A 122 8.95 13.68 0.85
CA ALA A 122 8.99 13.34 2.28
C ALA A 122 7.75 12.54 2.72
N GLN A 123 6.66 12.63 1.97
CA GLN A 123 5.43 11.88 2.19
C GLN A 123 5.26 10.73 1.20
N LYS A 124 6.27 10.42 0.36
CA LYS A 124 6.16 9.34 -0.65
C LYS A 124 6.03 7.99 0.04
N ALA A 125 4.89 7.33 -0.13
CA ALA A 125 4.63 5.99 0.35
C ALA A 125 3.58 5.28 -0.52
N VAL A 126 3.66 3.96 -0.57
CA VAL A 126 2.69 3.10 -1.25
C VAL A 126 2.12 2.13 -0.23
N THR A 127 0.80 2.06 -0.11
CA THR A 127 0.09 1.08 0.70
C THR A 127 -0.75 0.21 -0.22
N VAL A 128 -0.59 -1.10 -0.11
CA VAL A 128 -1.38 -2.09 -0.85
C VAL A 128 -2.25 -2.88 0.12
N PHE A 129 -3.45 -3.25 -0.31
CA PHE A 129 -4.46 -3.82 0.57
C PHE A 129 -5.35 -4.88 -0.08
N GLU A 130 -5.90 -5.76 0.76
CA GLU A 130 -6.87 -6.77 0.34
C GLU A 130 -8.18 -6.14 -0.17
N ARG A 131 -8.93 -6.89 -0.99
CA ARG A 131 -10.23 -6.44 -1.49
C ARG A 131 -11.18 -6.12 -0.34
N GLY A 132 -11.93 -5.03 -0.45
CA GLY A 132 -12.91 -4.61 0.55
C GLY A 132 -12.33 -3.80 1.73
N ARG A 133 -10.99 -3.75 1.86
CA ARG A 133 -10.32 -3.12 3.00
C ARG A 133 -10.65 -1.64 3.18
N TRP A 134 -10.77 -0.93 2.06
CA TRP A 134 -11.01 0.51 2.01
C TRP A 134 -12.48 0.89 1.78
N ASP A 135 -13.38 -0.07 1.53
CA ASP A 135 -14.79 0.17 1.21
C ASP A 135 -15.53 0.91 2.34
N ARG A 136 -15.11 0.70 3.59
CA ARG A 136 -15.63 1.45 4.76
C ARG A 136 -15.46 2.97 4.64
N PHE A 137 -14.54 3.44 3.79
CA PHE A 137 -14.32 4.85 3.53
C PHE A 137 -15.10 5.36 2.33
N ALA A 138 -15.89 4.55 1.63
CA ALA A 138 -16.56 4.94 0.37
C ALA A 138 -17.34 6.26 0.48
N GLY A 139 -18.02 6.53 1.60
CA GLY A 139 -18.72 7.80 1.84
C GLY A 139 -17.83 9.02 2.08
N HIS A 140 -16.53 8.83 2.21
CA HIS A 140 -15.49 9.84 2.47
C HIS A 140 -14.41 9.86 1.36
N LEU A 141 -14.58 9.08 0.30
CA LEU A 141 -13.71 9.08 -0.87
C LEU A 141 -14.22 10.13 -1.85
N ALA A 142 -13.37 11.08 -2.22
CA ALA A 142 -13.69 12.09 -3.22
C ALA A 142 -12.98 11.75 -4.54
N PRO A 143 -13.66 11.72 -5.70
CA PRO A 143 -12.98 11.53 -6.98
C PRO A 143 -11.87 12.57 -7.20
N ILE A 144 -10.73 12.16 -7.75
CA ILE A 144 -9.65 13.08 -8.13
C ILE A 144 -9.57 13.23 -9.64
N VAL A 145 -9.38 14.46 -10.10
CA VAL A 145 -8.98 14.77 -11.47
C VAL A 145 -7.51 15.12 -11.45
N LEU A 146 -6.69 14.26 -12.06
CA LEU A 146 -5.25 14.50 -12.19
C LEU A 146 -5.03 15.63 -13.20
N ARG A 147 -4.62 16.81 -12.72
CA ARG A 147 -4.26 17.94 -13.57
C ARG A 147 -2.83 17.78 -14.10
#